data_AF-A0A954SN35-F1
#
_entry.id   AF-A0A954SN35-F1
#
_cell.length_a   1.000
_cell.length_b   1.000
_cell.length_c   1.000
_cell.angle_alpha   90.00
_cell.angle_beta   90.00
_cell.angle_gamma   90.00
#
_symmetry.space_group_name_H-M   'P 1'
#
loop_
_entity.id
_entity.type
_entity.pdbx_description
1 polymer ?
#
loop_
_entity_poly.entity_id
_entity_poly.type
_entity_poly.pdbx_seq_one_letter_code
_entity_poly.pdbx_strand_id
1 'polypeptide(L)'
;MMTKFKLPAVGLLLLLTSLSFGFAIQPDPPADENLLKLQEERISVLTALQNNFLELEKRGLADLDRMSKVTLRLEKAKYEAATNNDQRREALKKIVQVNELLVKRQEFIHERGVGSSTDYLNAQADLLDARIELEKFNQKPDENSK
;
A
#
# COMPACT_ATOMS: atom_id res chain seq x y z
N MET A 1 12.81 28.84 79.26
CA MET A 1 13.17 29.25 77.88
C MET A 1 14.40 28.44 77.48
N MET A 2 14.49 27.65 76.41
CA MET A 2 13.68 27.47 75.21
C MET A 2 13.45 25.97 74.94
N THR A 3 12.40 25.72 74.17
CA THR A 3 11.76 24.45 73.87
C THR A 3 12.57 23.51 72.99
N LYS A 4 12.45 22.21 73.27
CA LYS A 4 12.83 21.10 72.40
C LYS A 4 11.90 21.07 71.18
N PHE A 5 12.45 20.82 69.99
CA PHE A 5 11.71 20.20 68.88
C PHE A 5 12.53 19.02 68.36
N LYS A 6 11.99 17.81 68.56
CA LYS A 6 12.31 16.62 67.78
C LYS A 6 11.17 16.44 66.79
N LEU A 7 11.46 16.19 65.52
CA LEU A 7 10.62 15.29 64.74
C LEU A 7 11.46 14.56 63.67
N PRO A 8 11.23 13.24 63.52
CA PRO A 8 11.92 12.35 62.59
C PRO A 8 11.48 12.61 61.15
N ALA A 9 12.40 12.43 60.21
CA ALA A 9 12.10 12.32 58.79
C ALA A 9 11.31 11.03 58.54
N VAL A 10 10.00 11.08 58.77
CA VAL A 10 9.04 10.18 58.14
C VAL A 10 8.60 10.85 56.83
N GLY A 11 8.68 10.10 55.74
CA GLY A 11 7.83 10.36 54.58
C GLY A 11 8.42 11.26 53.51
N LEU A 12 9.39 10.74 52.77
CA LEU A 12 9.21 10.78 51.32
C LEU A 12 9.30 9.36 50.80
N LEU A 13 8.10 8.83 50.64
CA LEU A 13 7.74 7.60 49.97
C LEU A 13 8.45 7.55 48.62
N LEU A 14 9.62 6.90 48.56
CA LEU A 14 10.19 6.42 47.31
C LEU A 14 9.34 5.22 46.92
N LEU A 15 8.20 5.53 46.33
CA LEU A 15 7.32 4.60 45.63
C LEU A 15 8.09 4.15 44.38
N LEU A 16 9.07 3.26 44.60
CA LEU A 16 9.63 2.37 43.60
C LEU A 16 8.50 1.42 43.18
N THR A 17 7.57 1.97 42.42
CA THR A 17 6.72 1.20 41.54
C THR A 17 7.65 0.61 40.49
N SER A 18 8.04 -0.63 40.77
CA SER A 18 8.06 -1.74 39.82
C SER A 18 7.39 -1.43 38.48
N LEU A 19 8.10 -0.73 37.59
CA LEU A 19 7.96 -0.90 36.16
C LEU A 19 8.75 -2.15 35.81
N SER A 20 8.14 -3.29 36.11
CA SER A 20 8.45 -4.53 35.44
C SER A 20 8.14 -4.33 33.97
N PHE A 21 9.08 -3.75 33.22
CA PHE A 21 9.19 -4.03 31.79
C PHE A 21 9.61 -5.49 31.68
N GLY A 22 8.66 -6.39 31.94
CA GLY A 22 8.60 -7.59 31.16
C GLY A 22 8.43 -7.11 29.74
N PHE A 23 9.52 -7.12 28.97
CA PHE A 23 9.42 -7.44 27.56
C PHE A 23 8.74 -8.81 27.53
N ALA A 24 7.41 -8.81 27.57
CA ALA A 24 6.68 -9.81 26.84
C ALA A 24 7.24 -9.67 25.43
N ILE A 25 8.13 -10.59 25.07
CA ILE A 25 8.26 -11.04 23.71
C ILE A 25 6.82 -11.40 23.36
N GLN A 26 6.05 -10.43 22.85
CA GLN A 26 4.88 -10.76 22.07
C GLN A 26 5.49 -11.67 21.00
N PRO A 27 5.13 -12.96 20.95
CA PRO A 27 5.49 -13.74 19.79
C PRO A 27 5.00 -12.91 18.61
N ASP A 28 5.92 -12.51 17.72
CA ASP A 28 5.53 -11.87 16.47
C ASP A 28 4.35 -12.69 15.94
N PRO A 29 3.14 -12.11 15.82
CA PRO A 29 1.99 -12.87 15.42
C PRO A 29 2.38 -13.57 14.10
N PRO A 30 2.19 -14.89 13.99
CA PRO A 30 2.54 -15.62 12.78
C PRO A 30 1.92 -14.86 11.63
N ALA A 31 2.71 -14.45 10.62
CA ALA A 31 2.29 -13.64 9.49
C ALA A 31 0.84 -14.03 9.12
N ASP A 32 -0.09 -13.11 9.37
CA ASP A 32 -1.50 -13.41 9.62
C ASP A 32 -2.05 -14.28 8.49
N GLU A 33 -2.15 -15.60 8.72
CA GLU A 33 -2.48 -16.59 7.69
C GLU A 33 -3.82 -16.24 7.00
N ASN A 34 -4.69 -15.54 7.72
CA ASN A 34 -5.94 -14.98 7.21
C ASN A 34 -5.71 -13.83 6.22
N LEU A 35 -4.76 -12.94 6.46
CA LEU A 35 -4.41 -11.84 5.55
C LEU A 35 -3.86 -12.39 4.23
N LEU A 36 -2.98 -13.39 4.28
CA LEU A 36 -2.45 -14.03 3.08
C LEU A 36 -3.57 -14.66 2.25
N LYS A 37 -4.47 -15.43 2.90
CA LYS A 37 -5.64 -16.04 2.22
C LYS A 37 -6.56 -14.98 1.60
N LEU A 38 -6.82 -13.87 2.29
CA LEU A 38 -7.63 -12.77 1.75
C LEU A 38 -6.95 -12.08 0.55
N GLN A 39 -5.62 -11.96 0.56
CA GLN A 39 -4.86 -11.42 -0.58
C GLN A 39 -4.91 -12.37 -1.79
N GLU A 40 -4.74 -13.67 -1.58
CA GLU A 40 -4.85 -14.69 -2.62
C GLU A 40 -6.26 -14.70 -3.22
N GLU A 41 -7.30 -14.64 -2.39
CA GLU A 41 -8.69 -14.53 -2.83
C GLU A 41 -8.92 -13.27 -3.66
N ARG A 42 -8.41 -12.11 -3.19
CA ARG A 42 -8.49 -10.84 -3.93
C ARG A 42 -7.84 -10.96 -5.31
N ILE A 43 -6.65 -11.55 -5.41
CA ILE A 43 -5.94 -11.74 -6.68
C ILE A 43 -6.74 -12.68 -7.60
N SER A 44 -7.30 -13.76 -7.07
CA SER A 44 -8.12 -14.71 -7.82
C SER A 44 -9.36 -14.03 -8.42
N VAL A 45 -10.12 -13.29 -7.61
CA VAL A 45 -11.31 -12.55 -8.06
C VAL A 45 -10.96 -11.51 -9.12
N LEU A 46 -9.89 -10.74 -8.92
CA LEU A 46 -9.46 -9.72 -9.88
C LEU A 46 -8.95 -10.33 -11.19
N THR A 47 -8.29 -11.50 -11.13
CA THR A 47 -7.86 -12.24 -12.32
C THR A 47 -9.05 -12.75 -13.12
N ALA A 48 -10.04 -13.34 -12.44
CA ALA A 48 -11.28 -13.77 -13.09
C ALA A 48 -12.01 -12.58 -13.75
N LEU A 49 -12.07 -11.45 -13.06
CA LEU A 49 -12.68 -10.23 -13.58
C LEU A 49 -11.93 -9.69 -14.81
N GLN A 50 -10.59 -9.70 -14.79
CA GLN A 50 -9.78 -9.30 -15.94
C GLN A 50 -10.03 -10.23 -17.15
N ASN A 51 -10.06 -11.54 -16.93
CA ASN A 51 -10.34 -12.52 -17.99
C ASN A 51 -11.72 -12.28 -18.61
N ASN A 52 -12.74 -12.00 -17.78
CA ASN A 52 -14.06 -11.65 -18.27
C ASN A 52 -14.03 -10.38 -19.15
N PHE A 53 -13.28 -9.34 -18.75
CA PHE A 53 -13.13 -8.13 -19.59
C PHE A 53 -12.39 -8.41 -20.90
N LEU A 54 -11.35 -9.25 -20.89
CA LEU A 54 -10.65 -9.67 -22.10
C LEU A 54 -11.56 -10.46 -23.05
N GLU A 55 -12.48 -11.28 -22.51
CA GLU A 55 -13.49 -11.95 -23.32
C GLU A 55 -14.51 -10.98 -23.92
N LEU A 56 -14.95 -9.97 -23.16
CA LEU A 56 -15.81 -8.91 -23.67
C LEU A 56 -15.09 -8.10 -24.76
N GLU A 57 -13.78 -7.87 -24.62
CA GLU A 57 -12.97 -7.15 -25.60
C GLU A 57 -12.91 -7.91 -26.92
N LYS A 58 -12.67 -9.23 -26.88
CA LYS A 58 -12.70 -10.10 -28.07
C LYS A 58 -14.05 -10.07 -28.80
N ARG A 59 -15.14 -9.74 -28.09
CA ARG A 59 -16.50 -9.60 -28.64
C ARG A 59 -16.84 -8.16 -29.05
N GLY A 60 -15.94 -7.20 -28.85
CA GLY A 60 -16.18 -5.78 -29.12
C GLY A 60 -17.10 -5.07 -28.11
N LEU A 61 -17.27 -5.64 -26.92
CA LEU A 61 -18.20 -5.19 -25.89
C LEU A 61 -17.49 -4.67 -24.62
N ALA A 62 -16.17 -4.59 -24.61
CA ALA A 62 -15.42 -4.17 -23.43
C ALA A 62 -15.51 -2.67 -23.18
N ASP A 63 -15.83 -2.32 -21.94
CA ASP A 63 -15.51 -1.00 -21.40
C ASP A 63 -14.02 -0.98 -21.02
N LEU A 64 -13.20 -0.42 -21.91
CA LEU A 64 -11.76 -0.31 -21.71
C LEU A 64 -11.38 0.44 -20.41
N ASP A 65 -12.27 1.27 -19.83
CA ASP A 65 -11.95 2.07 -18.63
C ASP A 65 -12.02 1.16 -17.41
N ARG A 66 -13.12 0.41 -17.33
CA ARG A 66 -13.29 -0.63 -16.32
C ARG A 66 -12.20 -1.69 -16.45
N MET A 67 -11.83 -2.10 -17.65
CA MET A 67 -10.73 -3.06 -17.86
C MET A 67 -9.39 -2.52 -17.33
N SER A 68 -9.03 -1.28 -17.64
CA SER A 68 -7.80 -0.64 -17.13
C SER A 68 -7.83 -0.51 -15.61
N LYS A 69 -8.96 -0.11 -15.02
CA LYS A 69 -9.12 -0.01 -13.56
C LYS A 69 -9.03 -1.36 -12.86
N VAL A 70 -9.60 -2.42 -13.43
CA VAL A 70 -9.47 -3.80 -12.91
C VAL A 70 -8.02 -4.26 -12.99
N THR A 71 -7.36 -4.01 -14.11
CA THR A 71 -5.94 -4.32 -14.29
C THR A 71 -5.09 -3.58 -13.25
N LEU A 72 -5.34 -2.28 -13.03
CA LEU A 72 -4.65 -1.50 -12.00
C LEU A 72 -4.84 -2.11 -10.60
N ARG A 73 -6.07 -2.50 -10.26
CA ARG A 73 -6.38 -3.13 -8.97
C ARG A 73 -5.68 -4.48 -8.79
N LEU A 74 -5.57 -5.26 -9.87
CA LEU A 74 -4.88 -6.55 -9.88
C LEU A 74 -3.37 -6.37 -9.67
N GLU A 75 -2.75 -5.46 -10.40
CA GLU A 75 -1.30 -5.22 -10.30
C GLU A 75 -0.94 -4.63 -8.92
N LYS A 76 -1.78 -3.76 -8.34
CA LYS A 76 -1.63 -3.33 -6.93
C LYS A 76 -1.72 -4.51 -5.95
N ALA A 77 -2.69 -5.41 -6.14
CA ALA A 77 -2.81 -6.60 -5.30
C ALA A 77 -1.58 -7.51 -5.40
N LYS A 78 -1.06 -7.73 -6.61
CA LYS A 78 0.16 -8.51 -6.84
C LYS A 78 1.38 -7.86 -6.19
N TYR A 79 1.49 -6.53 -6.28
CA TYR A 79 2.56 -5.79 -5.60
C TYR A 79 2.51 -5.98 -4.08
N GLU A 80 1.32 -5.86 -3.48
CA GLU A 80 1.12 -6.04 -2.03
C GLU A 80 1.43 -7.48 -1.57
N ALA A 81 1.10 -8.49 -2.40
CA ALA A 81 1.32 -9.90 -2.09
C ALA A 81 2.73 -10.41 -2.47
N ALA A 82 3.53 -9.62 -3.19
CA ALA A 82 4.83 -10.05 -3.69
C ALA A 82 5.85 -10.27 -2.56
N THR A 83 6.46 -11.45 -2.56
CA THR A 83 7.41 -11.90 -1.53
C THR A 83 8.87 -11.57 -1.85
N ASN A 84 9.15 -11.14 -3.09
CA ASN A 84 10.49 -10.74 -3.52
C ASN A 84 10.50 -9.41 -4.30
N ASN A 85 11.69 -8.81 -4.41
CA ASN A 85 11.87 -7.49 -5.03
C ASN A 85 11.63 -7.49 -6.54
N ASP A 86 11.89 -8.59 -7.24
CA ASP A 86 11.68 -8.68 -8.69
C ASP A 86 10.19 -8.64 -9.04
N GLN A 87 9.37 -9.41 -8.31
CA GLN A 87 7.91 -9.39 -8.44
C GLN A 87 7.35 -8.01 -8.11
N ARG A 88 7.84 -7.36 -7.05
CA ARG A 88 7.43 -6.00 -6.69
C ARG A 88 7.78 -4.99 -7.79
N ARG A 89 8.99 -5.08 -8.34
CA ARG A 89 9.45 -4.21 -9.45
C ARG A 89 8.63 -4.43 -10.71
N GLU A 90 8.32 -5.68 -11.04
CA GLU A 90 7.49 -6.00 -12.21
C GLU A 90 6.07 -5.45 -12.04
N ALA A 91 5.45 -5.67 -10.89
CA ALA A 91 4.13 -5.14 -10.57
C ALA A 91 4.12 -3.60 -10.61
N LEU A 92 5.11 -2.92 -10.04
CA LEU A 92 5.24 -1.46 -10.12
C LEU A 92 5.38 -0.95 -11.56
N LYS A 93 6.19 -1.62 -12.40
CA LYS A 93 6.28 -1.28 -13.84
C LYS A 93 4.92 -1.40 -14.52
N LYS A 94 4.16 -2.46 -14.22
CA LYS A 94 2.81 -2.65 -14.77
C LYS A 94 1.83 -1.59 -14.26
N ILE A 95 1.87 -1.24 -12.98
CA ILE A 95 1.07 -0.15 -12.39
C ILE A 95 1.32 1.17 -13.13
N VAL A 96 2.59 1.52 -13.37
CA VAL A 96 2.96 2.72 -14.15
C VAL A 96 2.37 2.65 -15.55
N GLN A 97 2.55 1.54 -16.28
CA GLN A 97 2.01 1.37 -17.63
C GLN A 97 0.49 1.53 -17.69
N VAL A 98 -0.23 0.99 -16.72
CA VAL A 98 -1.70 1.11 -16.66
C VAL A 98 -2.13 2.55 -16.37
N ASN A 99 -1.44 3.24 -15.46
CA ASN A 99 -1.70 4.66 -15.19
C ASN A 99 -1.41 5.54 -16.41
N GLU A 100 -0.37 5.24 -17.21
CA GLU A 100 -0.11 5.96 -18.46
C GLU A 100 -1.26 5.82 -19.46
N LEU A 101 -1.85 4.62 -19.56
CA LEU A 101 -3.03 4.40 -20.41
C LEU A 101 -4.25 5.16 -19.90
N LEU A 102 -4.46 5.18 -18.58
CA LEU A 102 -5.55 5.93 -17.95
C LEU A 102 -5.40 7.44 -18.18
N VAL A 103 -4.19 7.99 -18.05
CA VAL A 103 -3.90 9.40 -18.35
C VAL A 103 -4.22 9.74 -19.80
N LYS A 104 -3.66 8.99 -20.76
CA LYS A 104 -3.92 9.22 -22.20
C LYS A 104 -5.40 9.18 -22.55
N ARG A 105 -6.15 8.32 -21.86
CA ARG A 105 -7.60 8.26 -22.05
C ARG A 105 -8.30 9.48 -21.46
N GLN A 106 -7.98 9.87 -20.24
CA GLN A 106 -8.60 11.05 -19.62
C GLN A 106 -8.25 12.34 -20.38
N GLU A 107 -7.03 12.43 -20.90
CA GLU A 107 -6.60 13.49 -21.83
C GLU A 107 -7.52 13.52 -23.06
N PHE A 108 -7.68 12.40 -23.76
CA PHE A 108 -8.56 12.32 -24.92
C PHE A 108 -10.03 12.68 -24.64
N ILE A 109 -10.58 12.23 -23.49
CA ILE A 109 -11.95 12.55 -23.08
C ILE A 109 -12.08 14.04 -22.73
N HIS A 110 -11.08 14.60 -22.06
CA HIS A 110 -11.02 16.00 -21.68
C HIS A 110 -10.92 16.92 -22.91
N GLU A 111 -10.04 16.60 -23.87
CA GLU A 111 -9.87 17.34 -25.12
C GLU A 111 -11.14 17.37 -25.98
N ARG A 112 -12.01 16.37 -25.85
CA ARG A 112 -13.32 16.32 -26.50
C ARG A 112 -14.43 17.07 -25.75
N GLY A 113 -14.12 17.68 -24.61
CA GLY A 113 -15.08 18.41 -23.78
C GLY A 113 -16.10 17.51 -23.08
N VAL A 114 -15.85 16.20 -23.02
CA VAL A 114 -16.76 15.22 -22.38
C VAL A 114 -16.34 14.95 -20.93
N GLY A 115 -15.07 15.17 -20.59
CA GLY A 115 -14.49 14.85 -19.28
C GLY A 115 -14.16 16.08 -18.45
N SER A 116 -14.18 15.91 -17.13
CA SER A 116 -13.77 16.95 -16.18
C SER A 116 -12.26 17.14 -16.19
N SER A 117 -11.79 18.39 -16.11
CA SER A 117 -10.36 18.67 -15.84
C SER A 117 -9.88 17.98 -14.56
N THR A 118 -10.77 17.80 -13.57
CA THR A 118 -10.47 17.09 -12.33
C THR A 118 -10.10 15.63 -12.58
N ASP A 119 -10.80 14.93 -13.49
CA ASP A 119 -10.53 13.53 -13.79
C ASP A 119 -9.18 13.36 -14.49
N TYR A 120 -8.86 14.29 -15.41
CA TYR A 120 -7.56 14.31 -16.07
C TYR A 120 -6.41 14.60 -15.09
N LEU A 121 -6.56 15.59 -14.22
CA LEU A 121 -5.54 15.91 -13.21
C LEU A 121 -5.37 14.80 -12.18
N ASN A 122 -6.44 14.13 -11.76
CA ASN A 122 -6.36 12.97 -10.88
C ASN A 122 -5.59 11.82 -11.52
N ALA A 123 -5.86 11.50 -12.79
CA ALA A 123 -5.10 10.47 -13.50
C ALA A 123 -3.61 10.82 -13.61
N GLN A 124 -3.27 12.10 -13.82
CA GLN A 124 -1.88 12.56 -13.83
C GLN A 124 -1.21 12.42 -12.46
N ALA A 125 -1.92 12.76 -11.38
CA ALA A 125 -1.43 12.58 -10.02
C ALA A 125 -1.16 11.10 -9.72
N ASP A 126 -2.10 10.21 -10.05
CA ASP A 126 -1.95 8.75 -9.87
C ASP A 126 -0.74 8.19 -10.65
N LEU A 127 -0.48 8.70 -11.86
CA LEU A 127 0.69 8.33 -12.66
C LEU A 127 1.99 8.81 -12.00
N LEU A 128 2.02 10.05 -11.51
CA LEU A 128 3.19 10.60 -10.82
C LEU A 128 3.50 9.82 -9.55
N ASP A 129 2.50 9.49 -8.74
CA ASP A 129 2.66 8.70 -7.52
C ASP A 129 3.27 7.32 -7.83
N ALA A 130 2.75 6.63 -8.85
CA ALA A 130 3.30 5.34 -9.28
C ALA A 130 4.75 5.44 -9.78
N ARG A 131 5.09 6.52 -10.52
CA ARG A 131 6.47 6.75 -10.99
C ARG A 131 7.41 7.06 -9.83
N ILE A 132 6.98 7.88 -8.88
CA ILE A 132 7.75 8.19 -7.66
C ILE A 132 8.00 6.90 -6.87
N GLU A 133 7.00 6.03 -6.73
CA GLU A 133 7.16 4.75 -6.04
C GLU A 133 8.15 3.82 -6.74
N LEU A 134 8.06 3.69 -8.08
CA LEU A 134 9.02 2.92 -8.86
C LEU A 134 10.44 3.49 -8.75
N GLU A 135 10.59 4.81 -8.77
CA GLU A 135 11.89 5.46 -8.65
C GLU A 135 12.50 5.25 -7.26
N LYS A 136 11.70 5.43 -6.19
CA LYS A 136 12.09 5.08 -4.82
C LYS A 136 12.52 3.62 -4.71
N PHE A 137 11.81 2.71 -5.38
CA PHE A 137 12.14 1.30 -5.38
C PHE A 137 13.48 1.01 -6.08
N ASN A 138 13.77 1.69 -7.19
CA ASN A 138 15.03 1.53 -7.93
C ASN A 138 16.24 2.14 -7.19
N GLN A 139 16.02 3.15 -6.35
CA GLN A 139 17.07 3.82 -5.58
C GLN A 139 17.48 3.07 -4.30
N LYS A 140 16.73 2.05 -3.88
CA LYS A 140 17.14 1.23 -2.73
C LYS A 140 18.40 0.45 -3.12
N PRO A 141 19.55 0.67 -2.43
CA PRO A 141 20.74 -0.13 -2.68
C PRO A 141 20.41 -1.59 -2.38
N ASP A 142 20.91 -2.51 -3.20
CA ASP A 142 20.75 -3.95 -2.98
C ASP A 142 21.32 -4.30 -1.60
N GLU A 143 20.46 -4.47 -0.59
CA GLU A 143 20.86 -4.88 0.77
C GLU A 143 21.49 -6.30 0.81
N ASN A 144 21.54 -6.99 -0.34
CA ASN A 144 22.22 -8.28 -0.54
C ASN A 144 23.60 -8.17 -1.22
N SER A 145 24.12 -6.98 -1.47
CA SER A 145 25.49 -6.80 -1.99
C SER A 145 26.46 -6.57 -0.84
N LYS A 146 26.67 -7.60 0.01
CA LYS A 146 27.78 -7.68 0.96
C LYS A 146 28.75 -8.77 0.54
#